data_AF-A0A1C5UJN9-F1
#
_entry.id   AF-A0A1C5UJN9-F1
#
_cell.length_a   1.000
_cell.length_b   1.000
_cell.length_c   1.000
_cell.angle_alpha   90.00
_cell.angle_beta   90.00
_cell.angle_gamma   90.00
#
_symmetry.space_group_name_H-M   'P 1'
#
loop_
_entity.id
_entity.type
_entity.pdbx_description
1 polymer ?
#
loop_
_entity_poly.entity_id
_entity_poly.type
_entity_poly.pdbx_seq_one_letter_code
_entity_poly.pdbx_strand_id
1 'polypeptide(L)'
;MKKHILNPYKVNWKMYGLIGGISVLVMIFAVSWNNDTNSSISDVIKNLAFGCVASTLVALLIEIGNTKEKNEKANSIYNAVFFELQYRILDYVKTWSRLCCVAFKSKNYREEKHTWVEWYEITKSEFGKCDENRQRELIKFFIEQLLNGVNEVEKEIKRIDTQKYLLNINNIYDKNLENILLDYKFEFYAAELTLEEPYDKEHFWNSFDAIKQDLINYIDNWIDISYYNYYKFKPYNFNDDKTEIVNAIIISQQNAKNFQNRTYARK
;
A
#
# COMPACT_ATOMS: atom_id res chain seq x y z
N MET A 1 9.39 2.90 -4.28
CA MET A 1 8.61 2.28 -3.18
C MET A 1 7.91 1.06 -3.75
N LYS A 2 7.95 -0.09 -3.06
CA LYS A 2 7.07 -1.21 -3.45
C LYS A 2 5.62 -0.79 -3.21
N LYS A 3 4.72 -1.16 -4.12
CA LYS A 3 3.29 -0.93 -3.98
C LYS A 3 2.56 -2.25 -3.87
N HIS A 4 1.37 -2.23 -3.26
CA HIS A 4 0.52 -3.43 -3.22
C HIS A 4 0.21 -3.90 -4.64
N ILE A 5 -0.14 -2.95 -5.51
CA ILE A 5 -0.30 -3.18 -6.94
C ILE A 5 0.88 -2.54 -7.67
N LEU A 6 1.73 -3.37 -8.26
CA LEU A 6 2.81 -2.94 -9.14
C LEU A 6 2.85 -3.83 -10.38
N ASN A 7 2.39 -3.28 -11.50
CA ASN A 7 2.37 -3.95 -12.81
C ASN A 7 1.64 -5.32 -12.78
N PRO A 8 0.33 -5.35 -12.44
CA PRO A 8 -0.43 -6.59 -12.35
C PRO A 8 -0.53 -7.34 -13.70
N TYR A 9 -0.39 -6.62 -14.83
CA TYR A 9 -0.42 -7.19 -16.17
C TYR A 9 1.00 -7.47 -16.70
N LYS A 10 1.18 -8.62 -17.34
CA LYS A 10 2.46 -9.07 -17.91
C LYS A 10 2.32 -9.40 -19.39
N VAL A 11 3.31 -8.99 -20.17
CA VAL A 11 3.45 -9.37 -21.58
C VAL A 11 3.60 -10.89 -21.68
N ASN A 12 2.90 -11.50 -22.62
CA ASN A 12 3.02 -12.94 -22.87
C ASN A 12 4.28 -13.27 -23.69
N TRP A 13 5.45 -13.10 -23.07
CA TRP A 13 6.74 -13.34 -23.68
C TRP A 13 6.89 -14.75 -24.28
N LYS A 14 6.25 -15.75 -23.68
CA LYS A 14 6.30 -17.14 -24.15
C LYS A 14 5.65 -17.28 -25.53
N MET A 15 4.46 -16.69 -25.71
CA MET A 15 3.75 -16.75 -26.99
C MET A 15 4.53 -16.04 -28.09
N TYR A 16 4.96 -14.80 -27.84
CA TYR A 16 5.70 -14.02 -28.84
C TYR A 16 7.09 -14.58 -29.11
N GLY A 17 7.75 -15.18 -28.12
CA GLY A 17 9.01 -15.89 -28.31
C GLY A 17 8.85 -17.13 -29.20
N LEU A 18 7.79 -17.91 -29.03
CA LEU A 18 7.50 -19.08 -29.88
C LEU A 18 7.18 -18.68 -31.31
N ILE A 19 6.23 -17.75 -31.50
CA ILE A 19 5.82 -17.30 -32.84
C ILE A 19 6.98 -16.60 -33.54
N GLY A 20 7.73 -15.75 -32.82
CA GLY A 20 8.89 -15.05 -33.37
C GLY A 20 10.01 -16.02 -33.76
N GLY A 21 10.31 -16.99 -32.90
CA GLY A 21 11.33 -18.02 -33.18
C GLY A 21 11.00 -18.84 -34.43
N ILE A 22 9.75 -19.31 -34.56
CA ILE A 22 9.32 -20.07 -35.74
C ILE A 22 9.38 -19.20 -37.01
N SER A 23 8.88 -17.96 -36.94
CA SER A 23 8.90 -17.04 -38.08
C SER A 23 10.33 -16.76 -38.57
N VAL A 24 11.30 -16.59 -37.67
CA VAL A 24 12.72 -16.39 -38.02
C VAL A 24 13.32 -17.65 -38.65
N LEU A 25 13.01 -18.85 -38.13
CA LEU A 25 13.48 -20.10 -38.73
C LEU A 25 12.96 -20.30 -40.15
N VAL A 26 11.67 -20.03 -40.38
CA VAL A 26 11.05 -20.10 -41.72
C VAL A 26 11.68 -19.08 -42.66
N MET A 27 11.98 -17.87 -42.19
CA MET A 27 12.67 -16.85 -42.97
C MET A 27 14.08 -17.30 -43.39
N ILE A 28 14.87 -17.87 -42.48
CA ILE A 28 16.22 -18.39 -42.80
C ILE A 28 16.13 -19.49 -43.88
N PHE A 29 15.17 -20.40 -43.75
CA PHE A 29 14.95 -21.46 -44.73
C PHE A 29 14.51 -20.89 -46.09
N ALA A 30 13.57 -19.95 -46.11
CA ALA A 30 13.07 -19.32 -47.34
C ALA A 30 14.16 -18.53 -48.08
N VAL A 31 15.03 -17.83 -47.35
CA VAL A 31 16.19 -17.12 -47.94
C VAL A 31 17.18 -18.10 -48.55
N SER A 32 17.49 -19.19 -47.84
CA SER A 32 18.41 -20.23 -48.33
C SER A 32 17.87 -20.91 -49.59
N TRP A 33 16.61 -21.34 -49.55
CA TRP A 33 15.91 -21.91 -50.71
C TRP A 33 15.92 -20.97 -51.91
N ASN A 34 15.64 -19.68 -51.68
CA ASN A 34 15.60 -18.71 -52.76
C ASN A 34 16.98 -18.53 -53.42
N ASN A 35 18.06 -18.58 -52.65
CA ASN A 35 19.42 -18.50 -53.20
C ASN A 35 19.75 -19.70 -54.11
N ASP A 36 19.25 -20.90 -53.78
CA ASP A 36 19.51 -22.11 -54.56
C ASP A 36 18.66 -22.21 -55.83
N THR A 37 17.40 -21.75 -55.79
CA THR A 37 16.44 -21.93 -56.90
C THR A 37 16.25 -20.69 -57.78
N ASN A 38 16.41 -19.47 -57.25
CA ASN A 38 16.20 -18.20 -57.95
C ASN A 38 14.89 -18.13 -58.76
N SER A 39 13.83 -18.80 -58.29
CA SER A 39 12.54 -18.86 -58.97
C SER A 39 11.61 -17.75 -58.49
N SER A 40 10.65 -17.32 -59.33
CA SER A 40 9.64 -16.34 -58.90
C SER A 40 8.82 -16.81 -57.69
N ILE A 41 8.64 -18.13 -57.54
CA ILE A 41 7.89 -18.73 -56.42
C ILE A 41 8.69 -18.62 -55.12
N SER A 42 9.98 -18.94 -55.14
CA SER A 42 10.84 -18.83 -53.95
C SER A 42 11.00 -17.39 -53.48
N ASP A 43 10.95 -16.43 -54.41
CA ASP A 43 11.04 -15.00 -54.10
C ASP A 43 9.78 -14.49 -53.39
N VAL A 44 8.59 -14.97 -53.80
CA VAL A 44 7.33 -14.72 -53.11
C VAL A 44 7.35 -15.29 -51.69
N ILE A 45 7.81 -16.53 -51.51
CA ILE A 45 7.89 -17.19 -50.20
C ILE A 45 8.84 -16.44 -49.25
N LYS A 46 10.01 -16.01 -49.74
CA LYS A 46 10.97 -15.19 -48.99
C LYS A 46 10.33 -13.88 -48.51
N ASN A 47 9.64 -13.16 -49.39
CA ASN A 47 8.99 -11.89 -49.03
C ASN A 47 7.84 -12.07 -48.03
N LEU A 48 7.06 -13.16 -48.14
CA LEU A 48 6.05 -13.53 -47.14
C LEU A 48 6.70 -13.80 -45.78
N ALA A 49 7.83 -14.53 -45.74
CA ALA A 49 8.52 -14.82 -44.50
C ALA A 49 9.06 -13.55 -43.81
N PHE A 50 9.61 -12.59 -44.57
CA PHE A 50 9.95 -11.27 -44.04
C PHE A 50 8.73 -10.55 -43.46
N GLY A 51 7.59 -10.59 -44.16
CA GLY A 51 6.32 -10.04 -43.68
C GLY A 51 5.86 -10.68 -42.35
N CYS A 52 6.00 -11.99 -42.19
CA CYS A 52 5.65 -12.71 -40.95
C CYS A 52 6.55 -12.32 -39.77
N VAL A 53 7.86 -12.15 -40.00
CA VAL A 53 8.78 -11.67 -38.95
C VAL A 53 8.44 -10.25 -38.55
N ALA A 54 8.24 -9.36 -39.52
CA ALA A 54 7.87 -7.97 -39.27
C ALA A 54 6.55 -7.85 -38.51
N SER A 55 5.51 -8.62 -38.90
CA SER A 55 4.21 -8.60 -38.22
C SER A 55 4.30 -9.12 -36.79
N THR A 56 5.12 -10.15 -36.53
CA THR A 56 5.34 -10.66 -35.18
C THR A 56 6.02 -9.64 -34.28
N LEU A 57 7.03 -8.91 -34.81
CA LEU A 57 7.70 -7.83 -34.09
C LEU A 57 6.75 -6.68 -33.77
N VAL A 58 5.96 -6.24 -34.75
CA VAL A 58 4.96 -5.17 -34.54
C VAL A 58 3.90 -5.60 -33.52
N ALA A 59 3.41 -6.83 -33.59
CA ALA A 59 2.43 -7.35 -32.63
C ALA A 59 3.01 -7.42 -31.20
N LEU A 60 4.29 -7.77 -31.04
CA LEU A 60 4.97 -7.74 -29.74
C LEU A 60 5.09 -6.31 -29.20
N LEU A 61 5.46 -5.34 -30.04
CA LEU A 61 5.53 -3.93 -29.63
C LEU A 61 4.17 -3.40 -29.19
N ILE A 62 3.09 -3.74 -29.89
CA ILE A 62 1.71 -3.39 -29.52
C ILE A 62 1.36 -4.00 -28.16
N GLU A 63 1.69 -5.27 -27.92
CA GLU A 63 1.40 -5.93 -26.63
C GLU A 63 2.18 -5.29 -25.47
N ILE A 64 3.44 -4.93 -25.69
CA ILE A 64 4.25 -4.20 -24.70
C ILE A 64 3.58 -2.86 -24.36
N GLY A 65 3.17 -2.09 -25.39
CA GLY A 65 2.46 -0.82 -25.22
C GLY A 65 1.15 -0.98 -24.45
N ASN A 66 0.29 -1.91 -24.88
CA ASN A 66 -0.99 -2.20 -24.24
C ASN A 66 -0.83 -2.65 -22.79
N THR A 67 0.18 -3.48 -22.50
CA THR A 67 0.46 -3.93 -21.13
C THR A 67 0.91 -2.78 -20.25
N LYS A 68 1.77 -1.90 -20.77
CA LYS A 68 2.22 -0.70 -20.07
C LYS A 68 1.04 0.22 -19.73
N GLU A 69 0.19 0.51 -20.72
CA GLU A 69 -0.99 1.37 -20.53
C GLU A 69 -1.97 0.78 -19.50
N LYS A 70 -2.25 -0.53 -19.59
CA LYS A 70 -3.09 -1.23 -18.60
C LYS A 70 -2.52 -1.13 -17.18
N ASN A 71 -1.20 -1.27 -17.03
CA ASN A 71 -0.53 -1.14 -15.74
C ASN A 71 -0.58 0.30 -15.19
N GLU A 72 -0.36 1.31 -16.04
CA GLU A 72 -0.48 2.73 -15.66
C GLU A 72 -1.92 3.05 -15.21
N LYS A 73 -2.93 2.59 -15.96
CA LYS A 73 -4.34 2.72 -15.60
C LYS A 73 -4.66 2.03 -14.27
N ALA A 74 -4.22 0.78 -14.09
CA ALA A 74 -4.42 0.03 -12.84
C ALA A 74 -3.84 0.76 -11.63
N ASN A 75 -2.60 1.25 -11.74
CA ASN A 75 -1.94 2.02 -10.70
C ASN A 75 -2.69 3.32 -10.40
N SER A 76 -3.19 4.01 -11.43
CA SER A 76 -3.96 5.26 -11.28
C SER A 76 -5.26 5.02 -10.52
N ILE A 77 -6.04 4.00 -10.91
CA ILE A 77 -7.30 3.64 -10.25
C ILE A 77 -7.04 3.21 -8.80
N TYR A 78 -6.02 2.39 -8.56
CA TYR A 78 -5.64 1.98 -7.22
C TYR A 78 -5.36 3.19 -6.32
N ASN A 79 -4.51 4.12 -6.77
CA ASN A 79 -4.20 5.32 -5.99
C ASN A 79 -5.47 6.17 -5.80
N ALA A 80 -6.31 6.35 -6.83
CA ALA A 80 -7.52 7.15 -6.72
C ALA A 80 -8.52 6.61 -5.67
N VAL A 81 -8.59 5.29 -5.53
CA VAL A 81 -9.48 4.64 -4.56
C VAL A 81 -8.89 4.65 -3.15
N PHE A 82 -7.62 4.26 -2.99
CA PHE A 82 -7.03 4.01 -1.66
C PHE A 82 -6.24 5.17 -1.06
N PHE A 83 -5.82 6.17 -1.84
CA PHE A 83 -4.98 7.27 -1.35
C PHE A 83 -5.59 7.98 -0.14
N GLU A 84 -6.90 8.25 -0.19
CA GLU A 84 -7.58 8.94 0.89
C GLU A 84 -7.62 8.09 2.17
N LEU A 85 -7.92 6.78 2.08
CA LEU A 85 -7.86 5.88 3.23
C LEU A 85 -6.46 5.81 3.84
N GLN A 86 -5.43 5.70 2.99
CA GLN A 86 -4.03 5.72 3.42
C GLN A 86 -3.69 7.02 4.16
N TYR A 87 -4.24 8.15 3.71
CA TYR A 87 -4.10 9.45 4.34
C TYR A 87 -4.89 9.56 5.65
N ARG A 88 -6.10 8.99 5.76
CA ARG A 88 -6.89 9.02 7.00
C ARG A 88 -6.32 8.15 8.10
N ILE A 89 -5.83 6.96 7.77
CA ILE A 89 -5.06 6.14 8.71
C ILE A 89 -3.83 6.91 9.20
N LEU A 90 -3.15 7.60 8.27
CA LEU A 90 -1.99 8.41 8.59
C LEU A 90 -2.31 9.58 9.53
N ASP A 91 -3.41 10.30 9.30
CA ASP A 91 -3.81 11.40 10.18
C ASP A 91 -4.27 10.90 11.55
N TYR A 92 -4.96 9.75 11.60
CA TYR A 92 -5.31 9.08 12.85
C TYR A 92 -4.08 8.77 13.70
N VAL A 93 -3.07 8.06 13.14
CA VAL A 93 -1.89 7.69 13.94
C VAL A 93 -1.09 8.91 14.41
N LYS A 94 -1.09 10.01 13.64
CA LYS A 94 -0.47 11.28 14.04
C LYS A 94 -1.16 11.94 15.21
N THR A 95 -2.47 11.71 15.39
CA THR A 95 -3.24 12.35 16.44
C THR A 95 -2.61 12.13 17.81
N TRP A 96 -2.02 10.96 18.09
CA TRP A 96 -1.29 10.70 19.34
C TRP A 96 -0.18 11.71 19.65
N SER A 97 0.60 12.14 18.64
CA SER A 97 1.61 13.20 18.83
C SER A 97 0.99 14.56 19.19
N ARG A 98 -0.17 14.88 18.58
CA ARG A 98 -0.91 16.14 18.82
C ARG A 98 -1.51 16.12 20.22
N LEU A 99 -2.13 15.00 20.60
CA LEU A 99 -2.67 14.77 21.94
C LEU A 99 -1.59 14.97 23.00
N CYS A 100 -0.43 14.30 22.85
CA CYS A 100 0.71 14.45 23.74
C CYS A 100 1.14 15.92 23.88
N CYS A 101 1.35 16.60 22.75
CA CYS A 101 1.85 17.97 22.74
C CYS A 101 0.86 18.98 23.35
N VAL A 102 -0.44 18.79 23.14
CA VAL A 102 -1.48 19.70 23.67
C VAL A 102 -1.73 19.45 25.16
N ALA A 103 -1.79 18.19 25.56
CA ALA A 103 -2.11 17.79 26.93
C ALA A 103 -0.97 18.11 27.92
N PHE A 104 0.29 17.98 27.49
CA PHE A 104 1.47 17.98 28.35
C PHE A 104 2.48 19.08 27.99
N LYS A 105 2.01 20.32 27.89
CA LYS A 105 2.79 21.51 27.46
C LYS A 105 4.03 21.84 28.31
N SER A 106 4.14 21.29 29.51
CA SER A 106 5.28 21.54 30.41
C SER A 106 6.59 20.94 29.91
N LYS A 107 6.54 20.05 28.92
CA LYS A 107 7.70 19.41 28.29
C LYS A 107 7.86 19.86 26.85
N ASN A 108 9.11 19.95 26.38
CA ASN A 108 9.42 20.41 25.03
C ASN A 108 9.24 19.33 23.95
N TYR A 109 8.10 18.63 23.97
CA TYR A 109 7.77 17.56 23.02
C TYR A 109 7.67 18.04 21.56
N ARG A 110 7.57 19.35 21.33
CA ARG A 110 7.53 19.94 19.98
C ARG A 110 8.80 19.66 19.17
N GLU A 111 9.93 19.48 19.84
CA GLU A 111 11.21 19.26 19.18
C GLU A 111 11.60 17.78 19.08
N GLU A 112 10.90 16.90 19.79
CA GLU A 112 11.19 15.47 19.81
C GLU A 112 10.62 14.76 18.57
N LYS A 113 11.32 13.73 18.10
CA LYS A 113 10.89 12.88 16.98
C LYS A 113 10.71 11.45 17.47
N HIS A 114 9.48 10.96 17.35
CA HIS A 114 9.09 9.62 17.75
C HIS A 114 8.20 8.98 16.69
N THR A 115 8.13 7.66 16.67
CA THR A 115 7.11 6.93 15.90
C THR A 115 5.73 7.15 16.50
N TRP A 116 4.67 6.83 15.76
CA TRP A 116 3.32 6.96 16.30
C TRP A 116 3.07 6.06 17.52
N VAL A 117 3.72 4.88 17.55
CA VAL A 117 3.66 3.94 18.67
C VAL A 117 4.36 4.54 19.90
N GLU A 118 5.55 5.11 19.71
CA GLU A 118 6.27 5.81 20.79
C GLU A 118 5.45 7.01 21.30
N TRP A 119 4.81 7.78 20.41
CA TRP A 119 3.91 8.87 20.81
C TRP A 119 2.72 8.39 21.63
N TYR A 120 2.12 7.26 21.29
CA TYR A 120 1.07 6.63 22.08
C TYR A 120 1.56 6.31 23.49
N GLU A 121 2.71 5.63 23.61
CA GLU A 121 3.27 5.23 24.92
C GLU A 121 3.63 6.43 25.79
N ILE A 122 4.21 7.47 25.20
CA ILE A 122 4.51 8.73 25.90
C ILE A 122 3.21 9.35 26.42
N THR A 123 2.18 9.45 25.58
CA THR A 123 0.87 10.03 25.95
C THR A 123 0.27 9.29 27.14
N LYS A 124 0.28 7.96 27.09
CA LYS A 124 -0.24 7.09 28.16
C LYS A 124 0.56 7.22 29.46
N SER A 125 1.89 7.20 29.37
CA SER A 125 2.77 7.38 30.52
C SER A 125 2.57 8.75 31.21
N GLU A 126 2.44 9.82 30.43
CA GLU A 126 2.20 11.15 30.99
C GLU A 126 0.81 11.28 31.60
N PHE A 127 -0.21 10.68 30.98
CA PHE A 127 -1.55 10.59 31.56
C PHE A 127 -1.55 9.92 32.94
N GLY A 128 -0.80 8.82 33.10
CA GLY A 128 -0.69 8.10 34.37
C GLY A 128 -0.07 8.90 35.52
N LYS A 129 0.63 10.00 35.21
CA LYS A 129 1.26 10.90 36.20
C LYS A 129 0.33 12.03 36.66
N CYS A 130 -0.79 12.25 35.96
CA CYS A 130 -1.77 13.28 36.30
C CYS A 130 -2.64 12.85 37.49
N ASP A 131 -3.17 13.83 38.22
CA ASP A 131 -4.21 13.60 39.22
C ASP A 131 -5.55 13.19 38.58
N GLU A 132 -6.48 12.66 39.37
CA GLU A 132 -7.74 12.13 38.86
C GLU A 132 -8.63 13.15 38.14
N ASN A 133 -8.64 14.41 38.60
CA ASN A 133 -9.44 15.44 37.95
C ASN A 133 -8.87 15.75 36.57
N ARG A 134 -7.54 15.90 36.49
CA ARG A 134 -6.85 16.11 35.22
C ARG A 134 -7.01 14.92 34.27
N GLN A 135 -6.92 13.69 34.77
CA GLN A 135 -7.18 12.48 33.98
C GLN A 135 -8.58 12.49 33.36
N ARG A 136 -9.61 12.87 34.14
CA ARG A 136 -10.99 12.95 33.64
C ARG A 136 -11.15 13.98 32.52
N GLU A 137 -10.52 15.15 32.65
CA GLU A 137 -10.50 16.16 31.58
C GLU A 137 -9.80 15.67 30.33
N LEU A 138 -8.64 15.02 30.49
CA LEU A 138 -7.83 14.54 29.37
C LEU A 138 -8.53 13.44 28.58
N ILE A 139 -9.21 12.49 29.23
CA ILE A 139 -9.97 11.46 28.51
C ILE A 139 -11.06 12.08 27.65
N LYS A 140 -11.82 13.06 28.17
CA LYS A 140 -12.84 13.75 27.37
C LYS A 140 -12.24 14.40 26.12
N PHE A 141 -11.12 15.11 26.32
CA PHE A 141 -10.37 15.70 25.21
C PHE A 141 -9.86 14.64 24.22
N PHE A 142 -9.29 13.53 24.70
CA PHE A 142 -8.81 12.45 23.83
C PHE A 142 -9.93 11.82 23.03
N ILE A 143 -11.09 11.58 23.65
CA ILE A 143 -12.26 11.02 22.97
C ILE A 143 -12.68 11.93 21.81
N GLU A 144 -12.88 13.22 22.07
CA GLU A 144 -13.29 14.19 21.05
C GLU A 144 -12.34 14.23 19.86
N GLN A 145 -11.02 14.20 20.11
CA GLN A 145 -10.02 14.27 19.05
C GLN A 145 -9.88 12.96 18.27
N LEU A 146 -9.93 11.80 18.95
CA LEU A 146 -9.79 10.49 18.31
C LEU A 146 -11.03 10.14 17.49
N LEU A 147 -12.23 10.47 17.98
CA LEU A 147 -13.50 10.14 17.32
C LEU A 147 -13.57 10.75 15.92
N ASN A 148 -13.10 11.98 15.75
CA ASN A 148 -13.01 12.60 14.43
C ASN A 148 -12.13 11.80 13.45
N GLY A 149 -10.97 11.30 13.91
CA GLY A 149 -10.08 10.48 13.10
C GLY A 149 -10.69 9.13 12.76
N VAL A 150 -11.35 8.48 13.73
CA VAL A 150 -12.05 7.20 13.54
C VAL A 150 -13.17 7.34 12.50
N ASN A 151 -14.03 8.34 12.65
CA ASN A 151 -15.17 8.57 11.76
C ASN A 151 -14.73 8.84 10.31
N GLU A 152 -13.63 9.58 10.11
CA GLU A 152 -13.11 9.84 8.77
C GLU A 152 -12.51 8.57 8.13
N VAL A 153 -11.85 7.69 8.91
CA VAL A 153 -11.39 6.39 8.39
C VAL A 153 -12.56 5.49 8.01
N GLU A 154 -13.56 5.37 8.89
CA GLU A 154 -14.79 4.60 8.64
C GLU A 154 -15.50 5.04 7.37
N LYS A 155 -15.67 6.35 7.20
CA LYS A 155 -16.31 6.95 6.03
C LYS A 155 -15.58 6.59 4.74
N GLU A 156 -14.25 6.60 4.77
CA GLU A 156 -13.43 6.21 3.62
C GLU A 156 -13.51 4.73 3.30
N ILE A 157 -13.57 3.86 4.31
CA ILE A 157 -13.81 2.41 4.12
C ILE A 157 -15.18 2.20 3.44
N LYS A 158 -16.24 2.86 3.95
CA LYS A 158 -17.58 2.82 3.35
C LYS A 158 -17.57 3.33 1.91
N ARG A 159 -16.81 4.40 1.61
CA ARG A 159 -16.63 4.91 0.24
C ARG A 159 -15.98 3.88 -0.67
N ILE A 160 -14.93 3.20 -0.21
CA ILE A 160 -14.24 2.15 -0.99
C ILE A 160 -15.19 0.97 -1.24
N ASP A 161 -15.98 0.55 -0.25
CA ASP A 161 -17.00 -0.49 -0.42
C ASP A 161 -17.96 -0.15 -1.59
N THR A 162 -18.39 1.11 -1.70
CA THR A 162 -19.24 1.55 -2.84
C THR A 162 -18.51 1.61 -4.18
N GLN A 163 -17.19 1.76 -4.17
CA GLN A 163 -16.34 1.87 -5.37
C GLN A 163 -15.70 0.54 -5.77
N LYS A 164 -15.97 -0.55 -5.05
CA LYS A 164 -15.40 -1.90 -5.27
C LYS A 164 -15.54 -2.38 -6.72
N TYR A 165 -16.61 -1.98 -7.41
CA TYR A 165 -16.82 -2.29 -8.82
C TYR A 165 -15.71 -1.74 -9.75
N LEU A 166 -15.16 -0.54 -9.47
CA LEU A 166 -14.07 0.05 -10.24
C LEU A 166 -12.79 -0.81 -10.14
N LEU A 167 -12.54 -1.35 -8.96
CA LEU A 167 -11.39 -2.22 -8.71
C LEU A 167 -11.59 -3.59 -9.39
N ASN A 168 -12.79 -4.16 -9.30
CA ASN A 168 -13.13 -5.44 -9.91
C ASN A 168 -13.04 -5.42 -11.44
N ILE A 169 -13.62 -4.41 -12.09
CA ILE A 169 -13.61 -4.30 -13.57
C ILE A 169 -12.17 -4.20 -14.12
N ASN A 170 -11.26 -3.63 -13.33
CA ASN A 170 -9.85 -3.49 -13.70
C ASN A 170 -8.98 -4.62 -13.14
N ASN A 171 -9.57 -5.72 -12.64
CA ASN A 171 -8.88 -6.89 -12.07
C ASN A 171 -7.78 -6.53 -11.05
N ILE A 172 -8.00 -5.48 -10.27
CA ILE A 172 -7.07 -5.00 -9.25
C ILE A 172 -7.53 -5.27 -7.83
N TYR A 173 -8.79 -5.70 -7.63
CA TYR A 173 -9.26 -6.13 -6.32
C TYR A 173 -8.95 -7.61 -6.11
N ASP A 174 -8.03 -7.90 -5.20
CA ASP A 174 -7.71 -9.27 -4.81
C ASP A 174 -8.15 -9.56 -3.37
N LYS A 175 -8.01 -10.83 -2.95
CA LYS A 175 -8.36 -11.26 -1.60
C LYS A 175 -7.51 -10.57 -0.53
N ASN A 176 -6.29 -10.13 -0.86
CA ASN A 176 -5.42 -9.46 0.11
C ASN A 176 -5.94 -8.05 0.42
N LEU A 177 -6.35 -7.28 -0.60
CA LEU A 177 -6.99 -5.99 -0.41
C LEU A 177 -8.34 -6.11 0.30
N GLU A 178 -9.09 -7.16 0.02
CA GLU A 178 -10.32 -7.45 0.76
C GLU A 178 -10.04 -7.67 2.25
N ASN A 179 -9.06 -8.51 2.58
CA ASN A 179 -8.68 -8.74 3.97
C ASN A 179 -8.17 -7.46 4.65
N ILE A 180 -7.32 -6.68 3.97
CA ILE A 180 -6.83 -5.38 4.49
C ILE A 180 -8.02 -4.48 4.85
N LEU A 181 -9.01 -4.33 3.96
CA LEU A 181 -10.19 -3.51 4.24
C LEU A 181 -11.02 -4.05 5.40
N LEU A 182 -11.17 -5.37 5.50
CA LEU A 182 -11.90 -5.99 6.61
C LEU A 182 -11.21 -5.79 7.96
N ASP A 183 -9.88 -5.92 8.00
CA ASP A 183 -9.06 -5.68 9.20
C ASP A 183 -9.25 -4.25 9.70
N TYR A 184 -9.11 -3.25 8.81
CA TYR A 184 -9.32 -1.85 9.17
C TYR A 184 -10.77 -1.55 9.55
N LYS A 185 -11.74 -2.16 8.87
CA LYS A 185 -13.16 -1.98 9.18
C LYS A 185 -13.49 -2.49 10.57
N PHE A 186 -12.98 -3.65 10.93
CA PHE A 186 -13.15 -4.24 12.26
C PHE A 186 -12.53 -3.34 13.33
N GLU A 187 -11.30 -2.90 13.10
CA GLU A 187 -10.54 -2.14 14.08
C GLU A 187 -11.12 -0.77 14.38
N PHE A 188 -11.47 -0.03 13.33
CA PHE A 188 -12.01 1.31 13.49
C PHE A 188 -13.44 1.30 14.03
N TYR A 189 -14.21 0.25 13.76
CA TYR A 189 -15.49 0.03 14.43
C TYR A 189 -15.33 -0.23 15.93
N ALA A 190 -14.36 -1.06 16.32
CA ALA A 190 -14.05 -1.29 17.73
C ALA A 190 -13.59 0.00 18.45
N ALA A 191 -12.79 0.83 17.76
CA ALA A 191 -12.38 2.12 18.24
C ALA A 191 -13.56 3.10 18.40
N GLU A 192 -14.50 3.14 17.46
CA GLU A 192 -15.72 3.96 17.54
C GLU A 192 -16.53 3.59 18.79
N LEU A 193 -16.83 2.30 18.97
CA LEU A 193 -17.56 1.80 20.15
C LEU A 193 -16.88 2.19 21.47
N THR A 194 -15.55 2.02 21.54
CA THR A 194 -14.76 2.39 22.73
C THR A 194 -14.87 3.88 23.06
N LEU A 195 -14.98 4.73 22.04
CA LEU A 195 -15.02 6.19 22.18
C LEU A 195 -16.42 6.73 22.51
N GLU A 196 -17.48 6.01 22.12
CA GLU A 196 -18.87 6.37 22.43
C GLU A 196 -19.30 5.92 23.83
N GLU A 197 -18.56 4.99 24.45
CA GLU A 197 -18.89 4.47 25.77
C GLU A 197 -18.73 5.51 26.90
N PRO A 198 -19.49 5.36 28.01
CA PRO A 198 -19.35 6.19 29.19
C PRO A 198 -17.92 6.16 29.76
N TYR A 199 -17.51 7.27 30.38
CA TYR A 199 -16.18 7.46 30.95
C TYR A 199 -15.72 6.30 31.84
N ASP A 200 -14.72 5.56 31.35
CA ASP A 200 -13.88 4.65 32.13
C ASP A 200 -12.44 4.71 31.57
N LYS A 201 -11.51 5.22 32.40
CA LYS A 201 -10.09 5.38 32.02
C LYS A 201 -9.38 4.03 31.86
N GLU A 202 -9.73 3.02 32.64
CA GLU A 202 -9.08 1.71 32.56
C GLU A 202 -9.54 0.99 31.30
N HIS A 203 -10.86 0.99 31.06
CA HIS A 203 -11.42 0.46 29.82
C HIS A 203 -10.83 1.16 28.58
N PHE A 204 -10.81 2.50 28.56
CA PHE A 204 -10.23 3.27 27.46
C PHE A 204 -8.79 2.81 27.13
N TRP A 205 -7.90 2.78 28.12
CA TRP A 205 -6.50 2.43 27.85
C TRP A 205 -6.31 0.96 27.49
N ASN A 206 -7.08 0.05 28.09
CA ASN A 206 -7.01 -1.38 27.75
C ASN A 206 -7.48 -1.64 26.31
N SER A 207 -8.59 -1.03 25.91
CA SER A 207 -9.11 -1.14 24.54
C SER A 207 -8.15 -0.51 23.54
N PHE A 208 -7.62 0.68 23.82
CA PHE A 208 -6.66 1.32 22.92
C PHE A 208 -5.28 0.64 22.88
N ASP A 209 -4.89 -0.12 23.92
CA ASP A 209 -3.71 -0.98 23.84
C ASP A 209 -3.90 -2.11 22.83
N ALA A 210 -5.08 -2.76 22.85
CA ALA A 210 -5.42 -3.80 21.88
C ALA A 210 -5.47 -3.20 20.46
N ILE A 211 -6.19 -2.09 20.29
CA ILE A 211 -6.32 -1.38 19.00
C ILE A 211 -4.95 -1.01 18.44
N LYS A 212 -4.05 -0.47 19.27
CA LYS A 212 -2.68 -0.15 18.88
C LYS A 212 -1.94 -1.38 18.36
N GLN A 213 -2.00 -2.51 19.07
CA GLN A 213 -1.29 -3.73 18.65
C GLN A 213 -1.81 -4.25 17.31
N ASP A 214 -3.13 -4.24 17.12
CA ASP A 214 -3.75 -4.69 15.88
C ASP A 214 -3.43 -3.75 14.72
N LEU A 215 -3.48 -2.42 14.94
CA LEU A 215 -3.06 -1.44 13.94
C LEU A 215 -1.59 -1.57 13.54
N ILE A 216 -0.67 -1.88 14.46
CA ILE A 216 0.74 -2.16 14.11
C ILE A 216 0.78 -3.30 13.07
N ASN A 217 0.07 -4.39 13.33
CA ASN A 217 0.03 -5.55 12.44
C ASN A 217 -0.61 -5.23 11.09
N TYR A 218 -1.75 -4.52 11.08
CA TYR A 218 -2.46 -4.16 9.85
C TYR A 218 -1.65 -3.21 8.98
N ILE A 219 -0.97 -2.23 9.59
CA ILE A 219 -0.06 -1.32 8.89
C ILE A 219 1.09 -2.10 8.26
N ASP A 220 1.73 -3.02 9.00
CA ASP A 220 2.83 -3.83 8.48
C ASP A 220 2.38 -4.75 7.32
N ASN A 221 1.14 -5.26 7.37
CA ASN A 221 0.55 -6.09 6.31
C ASN A 221 0.23 -5.29 5.04
N TRP A 222 0.04 -3.97 5.13
CA TRP A 222 -0.23 -3.12 3.97
C TRP A 222 1.03 -2.39 3.49
N ILE A 223 1.70 -2.98 2.49
CA ILE A 223 3.01 -2.53 2.00
C ILE A 223 3.08 -1.02 1.65
N ASP A 224 1.99 -0.42 1.17
CA ASP A 224 1.95 1.00 0.78
C ASP A 224 2.13 1.94 1.97
N ILE A 225 1.73 1.51 3.17
CA ILE A 225 1.76 2.31 4.40
C ILE A 225 2.59 1.69 5.53
N SER A 226 3.14 0.49 5.33
CA SER A 226 4.00 -0.22 6.30
C SER A 226 5.08 0.64 6.96
N TYR A 227 5.58 1.66 6.26
CA TYR A 227 6.59 2.57 6.80
C TYR A 227 6.07 3.47 7.93
N TYR A 228 4.75 3.61 8.11
CA TYR A 228 4.16 4.43 9.18
C TYR A 228 4.64 3.99 10.56
N ASN A 229 4.77 2.68 10.80
CA ASN A 229 5.27 2.13 12.07
C ASN A 229 6.71 2.53 12.40
N TYR A 230 7.49 2.93 11.40
CA TYR A 230 8.93 3.18 11.54
C TYR A 230 9.29 4.66 11.37
N TYR A 231 8.38 5.47 10.86
CA TYR A 231 8.63 6.87 10.58
C TYR A 231 8.61 7.70 11.87
N LYS A 232 9.72 8.38 12.17
CA LYS A 232 9.82 9.30 13.29
C LYS A 232 9.47 10.72 12.89
N PHE A 233 8.60 11.37 13.65
CA PHE A 233 8.12 12.71 13.33
C PHE A 233 7.92 13.57 14.57
N LYS A 234 8.01 14.89 14.36
CA LYS A 234 7.63 15.89 15.36
C LYS A 234 6.12 16.11 15.32
N PRO A 235 5.49 16.52 16.43
CA PRO A 235 4.10 16.95 16.40
C PRO A 235 3.90 18.04 15.34
N TYR A 236 2.79 17.96 14.58
CA TYR A 236 2.41 18.89 13.50
C TYR A 236 3.29 18.94 12.25
N ASN A 237 4.49 18.35 12.25
CA ASN A 237 5.44 18.38 11.13
C ASN A 237 5.64 16.98 10.55
N PHE A 238 4.59 16.48 9.89
CA PHE A 238 4.62 15.18 9.24
C PHE A 238 4.81 15.36 7.74
N ASN A 239 5.79 14.66 7.16
CA ASN A 239 6.28 14.75 5.77
C ASN A 239 7.35 15.80 5.47
N ASP A 240 7.83 16.55 6.47
CA ASP A 240 8.88 17.56 6.22
C ASP A 240 10.26 16.92 6.01
N ASP A 241 10.51 15.79 6.68
CA ASP A 241 11.80 15.09 6.63
C ASP A 241 11.76 13.94 5.62
N LYS A 242 12.05 14.26 4.36
CA LYS A 242 12.11 13.26 3.26
C LYS A 242 13.13 12.15 3.54
N THR A 243 14.24 12.47 4.19
CA THR A 243 15.28 11.50 4.53
C THR A 243 14.73 10.46 5.51
N GLU A 244 14.00 10.92 6.53
CA GLU A 244 13.38 10.04 7.51
C GLU A 244 12.29 9.15 6.90
N ILE A 245 11.51 9.64 5.94
CA ILE A 245 10.54 8.81 5.19
C ILE A 245 11.28 7.69 4.44
N VAL A 246 12.37 8.01 3.74
CA VAL A 246 13.16 7.03 3.00
C VAL A 246 13.75 5.98 3.95
N ASN A 247 14.28 6.40 5.10
CA ASN A 247 14.79 5.49 6.12
C ASN A 247 13.70 4.55 6.65
N ALA A 248 12.52 5.08 6.98
CA ALA A 248 11.38 4.28 7.45
C ALA A 248 10.93 3.23 6.41
N ILE A 249 10.92 3.60 5.12
CA ILE A 249 10.61 2.70 4.01
C ILE A 249 11.68 1.57 3.89
N ILE A 250 12.96 1.90 4.08
CA ILE A 250 14.03 0.89 4.03
C ILE A 250 13.87 -0.11 5.18
N ILE A 251 13.61 0.39 6.40
CA ILE A 251 13.41 -0.45 7.59
C ILE A 251 12.20 -1.36 7.42
N SER A 252 11.05 -0.83 6.97
CA SER A 252 9.84 -1.63 6.77
C SER A 252 10.06 -2.77 5.75
N GLN A 253 10.80 -2.49 4.68
CA GLN A 253 11.13 -3.50 3.66
C GLN A 253 12.11 -4.58 4.17
N GLN A 254 13.04 -4.23 5.05
CA GLN A 254 13.96 -5.19 5.67
C GLN A 254 13.19 -6.15 6.59
N ASN A 255 12.28 -5.62 7.40
CA ASN A 255 11.45 -6.42 8.31
C ASN A 255 10.52 -7.39 7.55
N ALA A 256 9.89 -6.93 6.46
CA ALA A 256 9.07 -7.78 5.61
C ALA A 256 9.85 -8.97 5.02
N LYS A 257 11.11 -8.75 4.59
CA LYS A 257 11.99 -9.82 4.07
C LYS A 257 12.40 -10.83 5.15
N ASN A 258 12.72 -10.34 6.34
CA ASN A 258 13.10 -11.19 7.46
C ASN A 258 11.94 -12.09 7.92
N PHE A 259 10.70 -11.61 7.86
CA PHE A 259 9.52 -12.40 8.18
C PHE A 259 9.29 -13.54 7.18
N GLN A 260 9.43 -13.26 5.87
CA GLN A 260 9.35 -14.29 4.82
C GLN A 260 10.44 -15.35 4.99
N ASN A 261 11.70 -14.95 5.21
CA ASN A 261 12.80 -15.90 5.38
C ASN A 261 12.62 -16.81 6.60
N ARG A 262 12.03 -16.31 7.70
CA ARG A 262 11.72 -17.12 8.89
C ARG A 262 10.57 -18.11 8.68
N THR A 263 9.61 -17.80 7.82
CA THR A 263 8.51 -18.72 7.47
C THR A 263 8.96 -19.83 6.51
N TYR A 264 9.90 -19.54 5.61
CA TYR A 264 10.49 -20.56 4.72
C TYR A 264 11.51 -21.47 5.42
N ALA A 265 12.18 -21.02 6.49
CA ALA A 265 13.10 -21.84 7.28
C ALA A 265 12.40 -22.80 8.27
N ARG A 266 11.07 -22.74 8.39
CA ARG A 266 10.26 -23.62 9.27
C ARG A 266 9.42 -24.65 8.49
N LYS A 267 9.70 -24.83 7.19
CA LYS A 267 9.21 -25.94 6.37
C LYS A 267 10.39 -26.86 6.04
#